data_AF-A0A3M1K8A1-F1
#
_entry.id   AF-A0A3M1K8A1-F1
#
_cell.length_a   1.000
_cell.length_b   1.000
_cell.length_c   1.000
_cell.angle_alpha   90.00
_cell.angle_beta   90.00
_cell.angle_gamma   90.00
#
_symmetry.space_group_name_H-M   'P 1'
#
loop_
_entity.id
_entity.type
_entity.pdbx_description
1 polymer ?
#
loop_
_entity_poly.entity_id
_entity_poly.type
_entity_poly.pdbx_seq_one_letter_code
_entity_poly.pdbx_strand_id
1 'polypeptide(L)'
;RAWLGKLKFWYDQLAPMLAGSEGSDGDAAEPDTTDYSDGLPKFLVRHLRISGEVPLMNQAIPVEGDLRDLTHQPEIYGKPAELALKSASAALGNLALDAVLDHTRPKAGKDLFRFDLADLPVEDLPLGDSDKLPVIIEAAKAAINGQAVIEGGTLNLDSKVVLAALKTQVLRQEGLSKVQEALVAALGGIESLDLQVLAQGALEDPKVSLKSTLDRVLSSALKGALESEVKKLRSELNNKLNALAAEKIGALNTATGPLAGLDGLLKDQLGQLGGLSGLL
;
A
#
# COMPACT_ATOMS: atom_id res chain seq x y z
N ARG A 1 1.40 7.50 12.94
CA ARG A 1 1.97 7.80 14.28
C ARG A 1 0.98 8.51 15.24
N ALA A 2 -0.08 9.16 14.75
CA ALA A 2 -1.05 9.87 15.59
C ALA A 2 -2.02 8.99 16.42
N TRP A 3 -2.18 7.71 16.08
CA TRP A 3 -3.13 6.81 16.75
C TRP A 3 -2.66 6.37 18.15
N LEU A 4 -1.34 6.24 18.36
CA LEU A 4 -0.73 5.96 19.67
C LEU A 4 -1.00 7.08 20.70
N GLY A 5 -1.02 8.33 20.25
CA GLY A 5 -1.37 9.47 21.11
C GLY A 5 -2.83 9.45 21.56
N LYS A 6 -3.74 9.00 20.69
CA LYS A 6 -5.17 8.85 21.02
C LYS A 6 -5.42 7.68 21.98
N LEU A 7 -4.65 6.59 21.84
CA LEU A 7 -4.70 5.45 22.75
C LEU A 7 -4.21 5.83 24.15
N LYS A 8 -3.09 6.58 24.24
CA LYS A 8 -2.57 7.10 25.51
C LYS A 8 -3.57 8.06 26.17
N PHE A 9 -4.22 8.94 25.41
CA PHE A 9 -5.25 9.82 25.93
C PHE A 9 -6.44 9.05 26.53
N TRP A 10 -6.90 7.99 25.84
CA TRP A 10 -7.93 7.10 26.36
C TRP A 10 -7.48 6.35 27.63
N TYR A 11 -6.23 5.89 27.67
CA TYR A 11 -5.64 5.23 28.82
C TYR A 11 -5.50 6.18 30.02
N ASP A 12 -5.04 7.41 29.82
CA ASP A 12 -4.89 8.43 30.88
C ASP A 12 -6.25 8.90 31.43
N GLN A 13 -7.31 8.91 30.60
CA GLN A 13 -8.68 9.22 31.03
C GLN A 13 -9.32 8.08 31.84
N LEU A 14 -9.02 6.83 31.49
CA LEU A 14 -9.53 5.66 32.20
C LEU A 14 -8.68 5.27 33.41
N ALA A 15 -7.39 5.62 33.44
CA ALA A 15 -6.47 5.32 34.52
C ALA A 15 -6.99 5.74 35.92
N PRO A 16 -7.53 6.95 36.14
CA PRO A 16 -8.08 7.34 37.45
C PRO A 16 -9.43 6.71 37.78
N MET A 17 -10.09 6.03 36.83
CA MET A 17 -11.29 5.23 37.07
C MET A 17 -10.96 3.76 37.34
N LEU A 18 -9.81 3.29 36.86
CA LEU A 18 -9.26 1.95 37.08
C LEU A 18 -8.42 1.88 38.37
N ALA A 19 -7.71 2.97 38.69
CA ALA A 19 -7.11 3.22 39.99
C ALA A 19 -8.14 3.97 40.82
N GLY A 20 -9.00 3.25 41.53
CA GLY A 20 -10.07 3.85 42.35
C GLY A 20 -9.55 5.01 43.18
N SER A 21 -10.21 6.17 43.05
CA SER A 21 -10.06 7.40 43.85
C SER A 21 -8.80 7.47 44.72
N GLU A 22 -7.67 7.90 44.15
CA GLU A 22 -6.59 8.45 44.96
C GLU A 22 -7.04 9.80 45.51
N GLY A 23 -7.63 9.74 46.70
CA GLY A 23 -7.62 10.86 47.63
C GLY A 23 -6.17 11.14 48.05
N SER A 24 -5.85 12.43 48.09
CA SER A 24 -4.60 13.03 48.55
C SER A 24 -3.93 12.36 49.76
N ASP A 25 -2.61 12.19 49.65
CA ASP A 25 -1.60 12.05 50.71
C ASP A 25 -1.96 11.24 51.98
N GLY A 26 -1.36 10.05 52.07
CA GLY A 26 -0.92 9.46 53.34
C GLY A 26 -1.85 8.46 54.02
N ASP A 27 -1.90 7.23 53.51
CA ASP A 27 -1.63 6.00 54.27
C ASP A 27 -1.66 4.81 53.29
N ALA A 28 -0.95 3.73 53.60
CA ALA A 28 -1.04 2.50 52.82
C ALA A 28 -2.51 2.04 52.77
N ALA A 29 -3.08 1.95 51.56
CA ALA A 29 -4.45 1.49 51.37
C ALA A 29 -4.66 0.17 52.13
N GLU A 30 -5.59 0.18 53.09
CA GLU A 30 -5.93 -1.00 53.89
C GLU A 30 -6.25 -2.19 52.96
N PRO A 31 -5.82 -3.42 53.31
CA PRO A 31 -6.16 -4.59 52.51
C PRO A 31 -7.69 -4.71 52.43
N ASP A 32 -8.16 -4.83 51.20
CA ASP A 32 -9.57 -5.01 50.88
C ASP A 32 -10.14 -6.26 51.59
N THR A 33 -10.99 -6.05 52.59
CA THR A 33 -11.65 -7.09 53.38
C THR A 33 -13.05 -7.45 52.85
N THR A 34 -13.40 -6.97 51.65
CA THR A 34 -14.73 -7.22 51.08
C THR A 34 -14.90 -8.73 50.80
N ASP A 35 -15.98 -9.30 51.32
CA ASP A 35 -16.33 -10.70 51.09
C ASP A 35 -16.94 -10.89 49.69
N TYR A 36 -16.24 -11.62 48.83
CA TYR A 36 -16.63 -11.95 47.45
C TYR A 36 -17.37 -13.29 47.36
N SER A 37 -17.91 -13.79 48.47
CA SER A 37 -18.61 -15.08 48.55
C SER A 37 -19.87 -15.18 47.67
N ASP A 38 -20.38 -14.06 47.15
CA ASP A 38 -21.48 -14.00 46.19
C ASP A 38 -21.06 -14.27 44.72
N GLY A 39 -19.75 -14.37 44.46
CA GLY A 39 -19.18 -14.68 43.14
C GLY A 39 -19.26 -13.53 42.13
N LEU A 40 -19.52 -12.29 42.57
CA LEU A 40 -19.58 -11.11 41.69
C LEU A 40 -18.37 -10.20 41.90
N PRO A 41 -17.86 -9.55 40.84
CA PRO A 41 -16.76 -8.60 40.97
C PRO A 41 -17.24 -7.29 41.60
N LYS A 42 -16.32 -6.48 42.16
CA LYS A 42 -16.68 -5.19 42.81
C LYS A 42 -17.40 -4.22 41.89
N PHE A 43 -17.13 -4.32 40.59
CA PHE A 43 -17.69 -3.47 39.55
C PHE A 43 -17.97 -4.34 38.32
N LEU A 44 -19.22 -4.29 37.87
CA LEU A 44 -19.70 -5.00 36.70
C LEU A 44 -20.68 -4.13 35.92
N VAL A 45 -20.34 -3.84 34.67
CA VAL A 45 -21.27 -3.31 33.69
C VAL A 45 -21.82 -4.49 32.89
N ARG A 46 -23.02 -4.94 33.23
CA ARG A 46 -23.68 -6.05 32.52
C ARG A 46 -24.04 -5.66 31.08
N HIS A 47 -24.57 -4.45 30.92
CA HIS A 47 -24.96 -3.92 29.61
C HIS A 47 -24.94 -2.39 29.65
N LEU A 48 -24.16 -1.80 28.75
CA LEU A 48 -24.14 -0.38 28.45
C LEU A 48 -24.49 -0.20 26.98
N ARG A 49 -25.45 0.68 26.70
CA ARG A 49 -25.76 1.11 25.34
C ARG A 49 -25.09 2.46 25.08
N ILE A 50 -24.38 2.54 23.97
CA ILE A 50 -23.67 3.74 23.51
C ILE A 50 -24.48 4.33 22.37
N SER A 51 -24.81 5.61 22.45
CA SER A 51 -25.43 6.38 21.38
C SER A 51 -25.01 7.82 21.53
N GLY A 52 -24.50 8.42 20.45
CA GLY A 52 -24.08 9.80 20.44
C GLY A 52 -23.32 10.15 19.18
N GLU A 53 -22.66 11.30 19.19
CA GLU A 53 -21.85 11.77 18.08
C GLU A 53 -20.41 11.99 18.55
N VAL A 54 -19.44 11.56 17.75
CA VAL A 54 -18.02 11.73 18.01
C VAL A 54 -17.45 12.71 16.98
N PRO A 55 -16.72 13.75 17.41
CA PRO A 55 -16.04 14.63 16.48
C PRO A 55 -14.88 13.88 15.82
N LEU A 56 -15.05 13.54 14.54
CA LEU A 56 -14.05 12.84 13.73
C LEU A 56 -14.06 13.43 12.31
N MET A 57 -12.88 13.61 11.70
CA MET A 57 -12.74 14.20 10.35
C MET A 57 -13.42 15.59 10.23
N ASN A 58 -13.33 16.40 11.29
CA ASN A 58 -13.98 17.71 11.41
C ASN A 58 -15.52 17.67 11.25
N GLN A 59 -16.15 16.52 11.47
CA GLN A 59 -17.59 16.33 11.43
C GLN A 59 -18.07 15.62 12.68
N ALA A 60 -19.35 15.81 13.01
CA ALA A 60 -20.03 15.03 14.04
C ALA A 60 -20.48 13.70 13.42
N ILE A 61 -19.86 12.60 13.85
CA ILE A 61 -20.14 11.27 13.30
C ILE A 61 -21.00 10.49 14.30
N PRO A 62 -22.20 10.02 13.90
CA PRO A 62 -23.06 9.24 14.79
C PRO A 62 -22.43 7.88 15.06
N VAL A 63 -22.40 7.50 16.34
CA VAL A 63 -21.90 6.21 16.81
C VAL A 63 -22.97 5.59 17.68
N GLU A 64 -23.26 4.32 17.40
CA GLU A 64 -24.14 3.48 18.20
C GLU A 64 -23.43 2.19 18.56
N GLY A 65 -23.78 1.61 19.70
CA GLY A 65 -23.23 0.33 20.06
C GLY A 65 -23.68 -0.20 21.40
N ASP A 66 -23.18 -1.38 21.72
CA ASP A 66 -23.44 -2.08 22.95
C ASP A 66 -22.13 -2.61 23.51
N LEU A 67 -21.94 -2.41 24.82
CA LEU A 67 -20.87 -3.00 25.60
C LEU A 67 -21.52 -3.90 26.65
N ARG A 68 -21.02 -5.12 26.79
CA ARG A 68 -21.52 -6.11 27.74
C ARG A 68 -20.39 -6.65 28.58
N ASP A 69 -20.76 -7.02 29.80
CA ASP A 69 -19.93 -7.83 30.67
C ASP A 69 -18.54 -7.21 30.99
N LEU A 70 -18.44 -5.86 30.96
CA LEU A 70 -17.21 -5.15 31.30
C LEU A 70 -17.01 -5.15 32.83
N THR A 71 -15.87 -5.67 33.24
CA THR A 71 -15.43 -5.65 34.64
C THR A 71 -13.91 -5.54 34.72
N HIS A 72 -13.42 -4.94 35.80
CA HIS A 72 -12.00 -4.94 36.18
C HIS A 72 -11.51 -6.27 36.76
N GLN A 73 -12.42 -7.21 37.06
CA GLN A 73 -12.11 -8.55 37.59
C GLN A 73 -12.74 -9.65 36.71
N PRO A 74 -12.34 -9.75 35.42
CA PRO A 74 -12.92 -10.72 34.49
C PRO A 74 -12.65 -12.18 34.89
N GLU A 75 -11.58 -12.44 35.64
CA GLU A 75 -11.26 -13.75 36.21
C GLU A 75 -12.28 -14.24 37.24
N ILE A 76 -12.90 -13.32 38.01
CA ILE A 76 -13.93 -13.63 39.00
C ILE A 76 -15.28 -13.80 38.30
N TYR A 77 -15.58 -12.94 37.33
CA TYR A 77 -16.85 -12.95 36.63
C TYR A 77 -17.00 -14.11 35.63
N GLY A 78 -15.89 -14.62 35.09
CA GLY A 78 -15.86 -15.82 34.24
C GLY A 78 -16.44 -15.64 32.84
N LYS A 79 -16.68 -14.40 32.40
CA LYS A 79 -17.15 -14.06 31.05
C LYS A 79 -16.25 -13.00 30.39
N PRO A 80 -16.02 -13.08 29.07
CA PRO A 80 -15.33 -12.03 28.34
C PRO A 80 -16.21 -10.78 28.22
N ALA A 81 -15.58 -9.62 28.10
CA ALA A 81 -16.30 -8.39 27.75
C ALA A 81 -16.48 -8.31 26.23
N GLU A 82 -17.66 -7.89 25.79
CA GLU A 82 -17.99 -7.78 24.37
C GLU A 82 -18.39 -6.35 24.04
N LEU A 83 -17.81 -5.79 22.97
CA LEU A 83 -18.12 -4.47 22.45
C LEU A 83 -18.51 -4.59 20.98
N ALA A 84 -19.66 -4.06 20.61
CA ALA A 84 -20.09 -3.90 19.23
C ALA A 84 -20.39 -2.42 18.98
N LEU A 85 -19.68 -1.81 18.03
CA LEU A 85 -19.90 -0.43 17.59
C LEU A 85 -20.25 -0.39 16.11
N LYS A 86 -21.16 0.52 15.76
CA LYS A 86 -21.55 0.83 14.40
C LYS A 86 -21.59 2.34 14.22
N SER A 87 -21.25 2.78 13.02
CA SER A 87 -21.33 4.19 12.65
C SER A 87 -21.58 4.27 11.15
N ALA A 88 -22.46 5.17 10.74
CA ALA A 88 -22.73 5.42 9.32
C ALA A 88 -22.80 6.92 9.07
N SER A 89 -21.94 7.44 8.20
CA SER A 89 -21.98 8.84 7.79
C SER A 89 -21.43 9.02 6.39
N ALA A 90 -21.75 10.15 5.75
CA ALA A 90 -21.22 10.44 4.42
C ALA A 90 -19.69 10.59 4.40
N ALA A 91 -19.08 11.06 5.51
CA ALA A 91 -17.63 11.27 5.58
C ALA A 91 -16.82 10.04 5.99
N LEU A 92 -17.41 9.10 6.74
CA LEU A 92 -16.72 7.89 7.18
C LEU A 92 -17.12 6.67 6.35
N GLY A 93 -18.30 6.69 5.73
CA GLY A 93 -18.93 5.49 5.19
C GLY A 93 -19.59 4.68 6.30
N ASN A 94 -19.60 3.36 6.14
CA ASN A 94 -20.21 2.41 7.07
C ASN A 94 -19.12 1.69 7.87
N LEU A 95 -19.03 1.96 9.17
CA LEU A 95 -18.11 1.30 10.10
C LEU A 95 -18.87 0.29 10.96
N ALA A 96 -18.31 -0.91 11.08
CA ALA A 96 -18.63 -1.89 12.10
C ALA A 96 -17.35 -2.32 12.83
N LEU A 97 -17.40 -2.36 14.15
CA LEU A 97 -16.32 -2.84 15.01
C LEU A 97 -16.90 -3.81 16.02
N ASP A 98 -16.36 -5.02 16.07
CA ASP A 98 -16.66 -6.00 17.09
C ASP A 98 -15.36 -6.30 17.87
N ALA A 99 -15.41 -6.25 19.19
CA ALA A 99 -14.30 -6.60 20.05
C ALA A 99 -14.75 -7.57 21.15
N VAL A 100 -13.90 -8.56 21.42
CA VAL A 100 -14.04 -9.51 22.52
C VAL A 100 -12.77 -9.44 23.34
N LEU A 101 -12.90 -9.06 24.61
CA LEU A 101 -11.80 -8.98 25.56
C LEU A 101 -11.89 -10.17 26.53
N ASP A 102 -11.18 -11.26 26.22
CA ASP A 102 -11.17 -12.46 27.07
C ASP A 102 -9.96 -12.44 27.99
N HIS A 103 -10.12 -11.79 29.15
CA HIS A 103 -9.14 -11.77 30.24
C HIS A 103 -9.58 -12.65 31.40
N THR A 104 -10.47 -13.62 31.16
CA THR A 104 -10.91 -14.58 32.19
C THR A 104 -9.75 -15.40 32.77
N ARG A 105 -8.64 -15.48 32.02
CA ARG A 105 -7.39 -16.14 32.43
C ARG A 105 -6.24 -15.12 32.35
N PRO A 106 -5.76 -14.56 33.47
CA PRO A 106 -4.79 -13.46 33.49
C PRO A 106 -3.49 -13.71 32.71
N LYS A 107 -3.02 -14.96 32.68
CA LYS A 107 -1.77 -15.35 31.99
C LYS A 107 -1.96 -15.79 30.53
N ALA A 108 -3.20 -15.91 30.07
CA ALA A 108 -3.56 -16.40 28.74
C ALA A 108 -4.71 -15.58 28.14
N GLY A 109 -4.74 -14.28 28.48
CA GLY A 109 -5.74 -13.36 27.97
C GLY A 109 -5.66 -13.27 26.44
N LYS A 110 -6.83 -13.24 25.81
CA LYS A 110 -6.98 -13.18 24.36
C LYS A 110 -8.00 -12.13 23.98
N ASP A 111 -7.51 -11.10 23.30
CA ASP A 111 -8.37 -10.06 22.76
C ASP A 111 -8.51 -10.25 21.26
N LEU A 112 -9.73 -10.10 20.78
CA LEU A 112 -10.09 -10.21 19.38
C LEU A 112 -10.81 -8.94 18.96
N PHE A 113 -10.30 -8.28 17.93
CA PHE A 113 -10.92 -7.14 17.29
C PHE A 113 -11.21 -7.49 15.83
N ARG A 114 -12.42 -7.23 15.36
CA ARG A 114 -12.82 -7.31 13.96
C ARG A 114 -13.39 -5.96 13.56
N PHE A 115 -12.94 -5.46 12.43
CA PHE A 115 -13.40 -4.18 11.92
C PHE A 115 -13.70 -4.30 10.43
N ASP A 116 -14.76 -3.62 10.03
CA ASP A 116 -15.20 -3.50 8.66
C ASP A 116 -15.60 -2.04 8.42
N LEU A 117 -15.03 -1.44 7.39
CA LEU A 117 -15.30 -0.08 6.95
C LEU A 117 -15.57 -0.12 5.46
N ALA A 118 -16.78 0.22 5.05
CA ALA A 118 -17.16 0.28 3.65
C ALA A 118 -17.45 1.73 3.21
N ASP A 119 -17.23 2.02 1.94
CA ASP A 119 -17.56 3.30 1.32
C ASP A 119 -16.87 4.54 1.94
N LEU A 120 -15.68 4.38 2.52
CA LEU A 120 -14.90 5.52 3.01
C LEU A 120 -14.47 6.40 1.83
N PRO A 121 -14.91 7.67 1.73
CA PRO A 121 -14.43 8.57 0.69
C PRO A 121 -12.94 8.89 0.90
N VAL A 122 -12.18 8.77 -0.17
CA VAL A 122 -10.76 9.15 -0.22
C VAL A 122 -10.60 10.19 -1.31
N GLU A 123 -10.10 11.36 -0.94
CA GLU A 123 -9.91 12.50 -1.84
C GLU A 123 -8.49 13.04 -1.68
N ASP A 124 -7.94 13.57 -2.78
CA ASP A 124 -6.64 14.24 -2.85
C ASP A 124 -5.46 13.46 -2.22
N LEU A 125 -5.40 12.14 -2.40
CA LEU A 125 -4.33 11.30 -1.84
C LEU A 125 -3.13 11.21 -2.80
N PRO A 126 -1.93 11.71 -2.45
CA PRO A 126 -0.76 11.58 -3.30
C PRO A 126 -0.27 10.14 -3.44
N LEU A 127 0.00 9.68 -4.67
CA LEU A 127 0.49 8.33 -4.95
C LEU A 127 2.02 8.20 -4.84
N GLY A 128 2.60 8.77 -3.78
CA GLY A 128 4.03 8.73 -3.50
C GLY A 128 4.68 10.11 -3.41
N ASP A 129 5.97 10.15 -3.71
CA ASP A 129 6.78 11.37 -3.71
C ASP A 129 6.43 12.23 -4.93
N SER A 130 5.76 13.37 -4.71
CA SER A 130 5.17 14.22 -5.76
C SER A 130 6.18 14.76 -6.76
N ASP A 131 7.46 14.84 -6.39
CA ASP A 131 8.53 15.27 -7.29
C ASP A 131 8.91 14.18 -8.30
N LYS A 132 8.76 12.91 -7.92
CA LYS A 132 9.09 11.75 -8.76
C LYS A 132 7.87 11.24 -9.51
N LEU A 133 6.70 11.30 -8.90
CA LEU A 133 5.44 10.80 -9.43
C LEU A 133 4.35 11.84 -9.18
N PRO A 134 4.09 12.75 -10.14
CA PRO A 134 3.12 13.83 -9.98
C PRO A 134 1.69 13.32 -10.23
N VAL A 135 1.28 12.28 -9.52
CA VAL A 135 -0.05 11.66 -9.63
C VAL A 135 -0.71 11.64 -8.25
N ILE A 136 -1.96 12.07 -8.20
CA ILE A 136 -2.81 11.98 -7.01
C ILE A 136 -4.02 11.09 -7.32
N ILE A 137 -4.59 10.46 -6.29
CA ILE A 137 -5.96 9.98 -6.31
C ILE A 137 -6.84 11.19 -6.01
N GLU A 138 -7.51 11.71 -7.02
CA GLU A 138 -8.49 12.80 -6.88
C GLU A 138 -9.71 12.31 -6.08
N ALA A 139 -10.21 11.10 -6.40
CA ALA A 139 -11.31 10.48 -5.69
C ALA A 139 -11.22 8.96 -5.73
N ALA A 140 -11.61 8.30 -4.64
CA ALA A 140 -11.82 6.85 -4.57
C ALA A 140 -12.76 6.51 -3.42
N LYS A 141 -13.24 5.26 -3.40
CA LYS A 141 -13.92 4.67 -2.25
C LYS A 141 -13.05 3.57 -1.66
N ALA A 142 -12.71 3.69 -0.39
CA ALA A 142 -11.99 2.67 0.34
C ALA A 142 -12.96 1.73 1.08
N ALA A 143 -12.68 0.44 0.98
CA ALA A 143 -13.22 -0.60 1.84
C ALA A 143 -12.06 -1.22 2.63
N ILE A 144 -12.21 -1.34 3.94
CA ILE A 144 -11.20 -1.88 4.85
C ILE A 144 -11.87 -2.96 5.68
N ASN A 145 -11.34 -4.18 5.63
CA ASN A 145 -11.78 -5.26 6.50
C ASN A 145 -10.57 -5.87 7.19
N GLY A 146 -10.71 -6.27 8.44
CA GLY A 146 -9.56 -6.83 9.15
C GLY A 146 -9.88 -7.42 10.51
N GLN A 147 -8.87 -8.11 11.02
CA GLN A 147 -8.90 -8.77 12.31
C GLN A 147 -7.58 -8.53 13.03
N ALA A 148 -7.64 -8.16 14.30
CA ALA A 148 -6.50 -8.15 15.20
C ALA A 148 -6.74 -9.14 16.34
N VAL A 149 -5.71 -9.92 16.65
CA VAL A 149 -5.69 -10.81 17.81
C VAL A 149 -4.52 -10.41 18.69
N ILE A 150 -4.78 -10.21 19.97
CA ILE A 150 -3.74 -9.96 20.98
C ILE A 150 -3.78 -11.14 21.95
N GLU A 151 -2.68 -11.88 22.04
CA GLU A 151 -2.57 -13.04 22.93
C GLU A 151 -1.19 -13.03 23.57
N GLY A 152 -1.14 -13.06 24.91
CA GLY A 152 0.12 -13.05 25.65
C GLY A 152 1.05 -11.88 25.32
N GLY A 153 0.49 -10.69 25.06
CA GLY A 153 1.26 -9.49 24.70
C GLY A 153 1.75 -9.43 23.24
N THR A 154 1.40 -10.43 22.42
CA THR A 154 1.72 -10.47 20.99
C THR A 154 0.51 -10.06 20.16
N LEU A 155 0.70 -9.10 19.26
CA LEU A 155 -0.28 -8.67 18.26
C LEU A 155 -0.13 -9.50 16.98
N ASN A 156 -1.25 -9.93 16.42
CA ASN A 156 -1.37 -10.41 15.05
C ASN A 156 -2.55 -9.70 14.37
N LEU A 157 -2.24 -8.80 13.45
CA LEU A 157 -3.18 -8.04 12.62
C LEU A 157 -3.10 -8.55 11.18
N ASP A 158 -4.25 -8.84 10.59
CA ASP A 158 -4.42 -8.99 9.15
C ASP A 158 -5.57 -8.11 8.67
N SER A 159 -5.29 -7.21 7.74
CA SER A 159 -6.28 -6.31 7.16
C SER A 159 -6.10 -6.20 5.66
N LYS A 160 -7.24 -6.24 4.96
CA LYS A 160 -7.32 -5.95 3.54
C LYS A 160 -7.95 -4.57 3.35
N VAL A 161 -7.35 -3.79 2.45
CA VAL A 161 -7.85 -2.50 1.99
C VAL A 161 -8.08 -2.60 0.50
N VAL A 162 -9.25 -2.19 0.03
CA VAL A 162 -9.58 -2.09 -1.39
C VAL A 162 -9.98 -0.65 -1.67
N LEU A 163 -9.25 0.01 -2.56
CA LEU A 163 -9.69 1.26 -3.15
C LEU A 163 -10.39 0.90 -4.47
N ALA A 164 -11.61 1.37 -4.65
CA ALA A 164 -12.42 1.17 -5.85
C ALA A 164 -12.85 2.52 -6.42
N ALA A 165 -13.25 2.51 -7.70
CA ALA A 165 -13.65 3.70 -8.44
C ALA A 165 -12.57 4.79 -8.39
N LEU A 166 -11.29 4.39 -8.53
CA LEU A 166 -10.18 5.32 -8.49
C LEU A 166 -10.28 6.30 -9.66
N LYS A 167 -10.18 7.58 -9.34
CA LYS A 167 -9.92 8.67 -10.27
C LYS A 167 -8.57 9.25 -9.93
N THR A 168 -7.65 9.21 -10.89
CA THR A 168 -6.31 9.76 -10.71
C THR A 168 -6.15 11.03 -11.53
N GLN A 169 -5.47 12.02 -10.97
CA GLN A 169 -5.11 13.25 -11.65
C GLN A 169 -3.58 13.38 -11.75
N VAL A 170 -3.10 13.80 -12.92
CA VAL A 170 -1.68 14.10 -13.15
C VAL A 170 -1.45 15.58 -12.91
N LEU A 171 -0.65 15.93 -11.90
CA LEU A 171 -0.36 17.31 -11.49
C LEU A 171 0.62 18.02 -12.43
N ARG A 172 1.50 17.28 -13.10
CA ARG A 172 2.52 17.82 -14.01
C ARG A 172 2.70 16.90 -15.19
N GLN A 173 2.45 17.40 -16.40
CA GLN A 173 2.64 16.64 -17.65
C GLN A 173 3.93 17.03 -18.41
N GLU A 174 4.48 18.21 -18.15
CA GLU A 174 5.69 18.70 -18.82
C GLU A 174 6.97 18.40 -18.03
N GLY A 175 8.07 18.16 -18.73
CA GLY A 175 9.38 17.88 -18.11
C GLY A 175 9.50 16.49 -17.47
N LEU A 176 8.57 15.57 -17.75
CA LEU A 176 8.65 14.19 -17.32
C LEU A 176 9.72 13.43 -18.12
N SER A 177 10.53 12.64 -17.43
CA SER A 177 11.37 11.63 -18.08
C SER A 177 10.51 10.52 -18.70
N LYS A 178 11.05 9.76 -19.66
CA LYS A 178 10.33 8.62 -20.27
C LYS A 178 9.89 7.56 -19.26
N VAL A 179 10.66 7.38 -18.19
CA VAL A 179 10.28 6.51 -17.08
C VAL A 179 9.08 7.08 -16.32
N GLN A 180 9.05 8.38 -16.06
CA GLN A 180 7.92 9.03 -15.39
C GLN A 180 6.66 9.03 -16.27
N GLU A 181 6.77 9.28 -17.58
CA GLU A 181 5.65 9.15 -18.53
C GLU A 181 5.02 7.75 -18.46
N ALA A 182 5.84 6.70 -18.44
CA ALA A 182 5.37 5.31 -18.36
C ALA A 182 4.71 4.98 -17.01
N LEU A 183 5.25 5.50 -15.91
CA LEU A 183 4.64 5.33 -14.58
C LEU A 183 3.31 6.07 -14.47
N VAL A 184 3.22 7.30 -14.97
CA VAL A 184 1.97 8.08 -15.04
C VAL A 184 0.92 7.33 -15.88
N ALA A 185 1.30 6.82 -17.05
CA ALA A 185 0.40 6.06 -17.92
C ALA A 185 -0.10 4.77 -17.24
N ALA A 186 0.76 4.05 -16.52
CA ALA A 186 0.38 2.84 -15.80
C ALA A 186 -0.58 3.11 -14.64
N LEU A 187 -0.45 4.26 -13.97
CA LEU A 187 -1.34 4.68 -12.88
C LEU A 187 -2.70 5.15 -13.38
N GLY A 188 -2.73 5.86 -14.51
CA GLY A 188 -3.98 6.36 -15.11
C GLY A 188 -4.97 5.27 -15.54
N GLY A 189 -4.51 4.02 -15.67
CA GLY A 189 -5.35 2.87 -16.03
C GLY A 189 -5.82 2.02 -14.85
N ILE A 190 -5.52 2.39 -13.59
CA ILE A 190 -5.87 1.59 -12.41
C ILE A 190 -7.27 1.97 -11.92
N GLU A 191 -8.24 1.07 -12.07
CA GLU A 191 -9.62 1.27 -11.58
C GLU A 191 -9.80 0.84 -10.11
N SER A 192 -8.94 -0.08 -9.63
CA SER A 192 -8.97 -0.63 -8.27
C SER A 192 -7.58 -0.91 -7.75
N LEU A 193 -7.34 -0.65 -6.47
CA LEU A 193 -6.09 -0.95 -5.78
C LEU A 193 -6.36 -1.84 -4.56
N ASP A 194 -5.68 -2.98 -4.48
CA ASP A 194 -5.73 -3.89 -3.33
C ASP A 194 -4.46 -3.74 -2.49
N LEU A 195 -4.62 -3.54 -1.19
CA LEU A 195 -3.55 -3.58 -0.21
C LEU A 195 -3.86 -4.62 0.88
N GLN A 196 -2.81 -5.27 1.36
CA GLN A 196 -2.87 -6.11 2.56
C GLN A 196 -1.86 -5.56 3.57
N VAL A 197 -2.35 -5.28 4.77
CA VAL A 197 -1.57 -4.82 5.91
C VAL A 197 -1.51 -5.96 6.93
N LEU A 198 -0.30 -6.40 7.24
CA LEU A 198 -0.05 -7.38 8.30
C LEU A 198 0.79 -6.72 9.38
N ALA A 199 0.45 -6.91 10.65
CA ALA A 199 1.32 -6.50 11.76
C ALA A 199 1.47 -7.65 12.75
N GLN A 200 2.69 -8.05 13.05
CA GLN A 200 2.99 -9.20 13.91
C GLN A 200 4.14 -8.87 14.87
N GLY A 201 4.01 -9.25 16.15
CA GLY A 201 5.08 -9.08 17.13
C GLY A 201 4.57 -8.56 18.47
N ALA A 202 5.47 -8.03 19.30
CA ALA A 202 5.09 -7.43 20.57
C ALA A 202 4.13 -6.26 20.34
N LEU A 203 3.14 -6.08 21.22
CA LEU A 203 2.15 -5.00 21.09
C LEU A 203 2.80 -3.60 21.07
N GLU A 204 3.92 -3.43 21.75
CA GLU A 204 4.68 -2.17 21.82
C GLU A 204 5.50 -1.88 20.56
N ASP A 205 5.96 -2.93 19.85
CA ASP A 205 6.78 -2.81 18.64
C ASP A 205 6.44 -3.92 17.62
N PRO A 206 5.27 -3.85 16.98
CA PRO A 206 4.87 -4.84 16.00
C PRO A 206 5.60 -4.61 14.67
N LYS A 207 6.07 -5.69 14.05
CA LYS A 207 6.61 -5.66 12.70
C LYS A 207 5.47 -5.53 11.71
N VAL A 208 5.40 -4.39 11.02
CA VAL A 208 4.39 -4.12 9.98
C VAL A 208 4.93 -4.50 8.61
N SER A 209 4.11 -5.19 7.82
CA SER A 209 4.35 -5.45 6.40
C SER A 209 3.15 -5.03 5.57
N LEU A 210 3.41 -4.39 4.43
CA LEU A 210 2.42 -3.94 3.47
C LEU A 210 2.68 -4.67 2.15
N LYS A 211 1.63 -5.25 1.59
CA LYS A 211 1.64 -5.80 0.23
C LYS A 211 0.62 -5.03 -0.59
N SER A 212 1.02 -4.56 -1.78
CA SER A 212 0.15 -3.78 -2.64
C SER A 212 0.15 -4.35 -4.06
N THR A 213 -1.00 -4.32 -4.75
CA THR A 213 -1.01 -4.55 -6.19
C THR A 213 -0.33 -3.42 -6.97
N LEU A 214 -0.24 -2.22 -6.37
CA LEU A 214 0.49 -1.07 -6.92
C LEU A 214 1.95 -1.40 -7.19
N ASP A 215 2.63 -2.08 -6.25
CA ASP A 215 4.05 -2.44 -6.38
C ASP A 215 4.29 -3.27 -7.64
N ARG A 216 3.35 -4.17 -7.95
CA ARG A 216 3.40 -5.02 -9.13
C ARG A 216 3.14 -4.21 -10.41
N VAL A 217 2.16 -3.32 -10.40
CA VAL A 217 1.82 -2.47 -11.55
C VAL A 217 2.98 -1.54 -11.87
N LEU A 218 3.51 -0.82 -10.88
CA LEU A 218 4.65 0.08 -11.03
C LEU A 218 5.92 -0.65 -11.48
N SER A 219 6.23 -1.80 -10.90
CA SER A 219 7.38 -2.61 -11.32
C SER A 219 7.26 -3.09 -12.76
N SER A 220 6.05 -3.45 -13.19
CA SER A 220 5.79 -3.90 -14.56
C SER A 220 5.90 -2.75 -15.56
N ALA A 221 5.36 -1.58 -15.19
CA ALA A 221 5.45 -0.36 -15.99
C ALA A 221 6.91 0.09 -16.18
N LEU A 222 7.70 0.07 -15.10
CA LEU A 222 9.13 0.39 -15.14
C LEU A 222 9.89 -0.58 -16.06
N LYS A 223 9.68 -1.90 -15.90
CA LYS A 223 10.30 -2.90 -16.78
C LYS A 223 9.94 -2.68 -18.25
N GLY A 224 8.66 -2.44 -18.54
CA GLY A 224 8.21 -2.15 -19.90
C GLY A 224 8.83 -0.88 -20.49
N ALA A 225 8.97 0.18 -19.68
CA ALA A 225 9.63 1.41 -20.10
C ALA A 225 11.11 1.19 -20.45
N LEU A 226 11.84 0.46 -19.60
CA LEU A 226 13.24 0.11 -19.86
C LEU A 226 13.39 -0.78 -21.10
N GLU A 227 12.56 -1.80 -21.26
CA GLU A 227 12.59 -2.69 -22.42
C GLU A 227 12.31 -1.94 -23.73
N SER A 228 11.32 -1.03 -23.71
CA SER A 228 11.02 -0.16 -24.85
C SER A 228 12.20 0.74 -25.22
N GLU A 229 12.88 1.31 -24.22
CA GLU A 229 14.04 2.17 -24.45
C GLU A 229 15.23 1.39 -25.03
N VAL A 230 15.51 0.21 -24.48
CA VAL A 230 16.54 -0.69 -25.02
C VAL A 230 16.21 -1.10 -26.46
N LYS A 231 14.94 -1.37 -26.77
CA LYS A 231 14.50 -1.73 -28.13
C LYS A 231 14.64 -0.56 -29.11
N LYS A 232 14.25 0.65 -28.70
CA LYS A 232 14.43 1.86 -29.52
C LYS A 232 15.89 2.14 -29.79
N LEU A 233 16.73 2.09 -28.75
CA LEU A 233 18.16 2.31 -28.90
C LEU A 233 18.81 1.26 -29.82
N ARG A 234 18.42 -0.02 -29.71
CA ARG A 234 18.86 -1.07 -30.64
C ARG A 234 18.38 -0.82 -32.07
N SER A 235 17.14 -0.35 -32.25
CA SER A 235 16.61 -0.01 -33.57
C SER A 235 17.35 1.18 -34.18
N GLU A 236 17.62 2.22 -33.39
CA GLU A 236 18.38 3.39 -33.84
C GLU A 236 19.83 3.03 -34.15
N LEU A 237 20.46 2.20 -33.33
CA LEU A 237 21.79 1.66 -33.59
C LEU A 237 21.81 0.83 -34.86
N ASN A 238 20.84 -0.07 -35.06
CA ASN A 238 20.72 -0.85 -36.29
C ASN A 238 20.48 0.04 -37.51
N ASN A 239 19.65 1.07 -37.38
CA ASN A 239 19.40 2.02 -38.47
C ASN A 239 20.66 2.84 -38.80
N LYS A 240 21.40 3.31 -37.79
CA LYS A 240 22.68 4.01 -37.99
C LYS A 240 23.77 3.10 -38.55
N LEU A 241 23.85 1.85 -38.08
CA LEU A 241 24.77 0.83 -38.61
C LEU A 241 24.44 0.50 -40.06
N ASN A 242 23.16 0.32 -40.39
CA ASN A 242 22.71 0.07 -41.77
C ASN A 242 22.97 1.27 -42.67
N ALA A 243 22.77 2.50 -42.18
CA ALA A 243 23.09 3.73 -42.91
C ALA A 243 24.59 3.85 -43.19
N LEU A 244 25.45 3.61 -42.18
CA LEU A 244 26.90 3.63 -42.33
C LEU A 244 27.43 2.49 -43.21
N ALA A 245 26.81 1.30 -43.14
CA ALA A 245 27.13 0.18 -43.99
C ALA A 245 26.74 0.45 -45.45
N ALA A 246 25.55 1.01 -45.69
CA ALA A 246 25.11 1.42 -47.03
C ALA A 246 26.02 2.53 -47.62
N GLU A 247 26.44 3.48 -46.80
CA GLU A 247 27.37 4.55 -47.19
C GLU A 247 28.76 3.98 -47.56
N LYS A 248 29.31 3.07 -46.74
CA LYS A 248 30.61 2.45 -47.02
C LYS A 248 30.58 1.46 -48.18
N ILE A 249 29.51 0.69 -48.34
CA ILE A 249 29.33 -0.22 -49.49
C ILE A 249 29.14 0.60 -50.78
N GLY A 250 28.40 1.71 -50.72
CA GLY A 250 28.28 2.67 -51.82
C GLY A 250 29.64 3.25 -52.24
N ALA A 251 30.47 3.64 -51.27
CA ALA A 251 31.82 4.16 -51.50
C ALA A 251 32.81 3.10 -52.01
N LEU A 252 32.64 1.82 -51.63
CA LEU A 252 33.47 0.71 -52.14
C LEU A 252 33.09 0.31 -53.56
N ASN A 253 31.80 0.38 -53.93
CA ASN A 253 31.34 0.15 -55.31
C ASN A 253 31.85 1.24 -56.27
N THR A 254 31.94 2.50 -55.83
CA THR A 254 32.56 3.56 -56.63
C THR A 254 34.08 3.44 -56.71
N ALA A 255 34.74 2.90 -55.68
CA ALA A 255 36.19 2.64 -55.69
C ALA A 255 36.61 1.37 -56.47
N THR A 256 35.71 0.40 -56.66
CA THR A 256 35.96 -0.84 -57.42
C THR A 256 35.46 -0.79 -58.88
N GLY A 257 34.58 0.16 -59.22
CA GLY A 257 34.16 0.44 -60.61
C GLY A 257 35.32 0.64 -61.59
N PRO A 258 36.41 1.35 -61.24
CA PRO A 258 37.60 1.49 -62.10
C PRO A 258 38.40 0.19 -62.30
N LEU A 259 38.36 -0.73 -61.31
CA LEU A 259 39.06 -2.02 -61.38
C LEU A 259 38.31 -3.04 -62.24
N ALA A 260 36.98 -3.00 -62.28
CA ALA A 260 36.17 -3.80 -63.19
C ALA A 260 36.35 -3.40 -64.67
N GLY A 261 36.72 -2.14 -64.94
CA GLY A 261 37.06 -1.66 -66.28
C GLY A 261 38.43 -2.14 -66.80
N LEU A 262 39.36 -2.48 -65.90
CA LEU A 262 40.71 -2.95 -66.26
C LEU A 262 40.69 -4.36 -66.88
N ASP A 263 39.79 -5.25 -66.45
CA ASP A 263 39.59 -6.56 -67.09
C ASP A 263 39.05 -6.44 -68.52
N GLY A 264 38.20 -5.43 -68.77
CA GLY A 264 37.71 -5.11 -70.12
C GLY A 264 38.84 -4.65 -71.03
N LEU A 265 39.71 -3.76 -70.54
CA LEU A 265 40.85 -3.23 -71.30
C LEU A 265 41.94 -4.29 -71.56
N LEU A 266 42.18 -5.21 -70.60
CA LEU A 266 43.09 -6.34 -70.78
C LEU A 266 42.58 -7.34 -71.82
N LYS A 267 41.27 -7.57 -71.86
CA LYS A 267 40.62 -8.47 -72.83
C LYS A 267 40.64 -7.88 -74.25
N ASP A 268 40.48 -6.57 -74.37
CA ASP A 268 40.57 -5.84 -75.64
C ASP A 268 42.01 -5.82 -76.18
N GLN A 269 43.01 -5.62 -75.31
CA GLN A 269 44.43 -5.72 -75.65
C GLN A 269 44.85 -7.15 -76.07
N LEU A 270 44.37 -8.18 -75.37
CA LEU A 270 44.62 -9.58 -75.74
C LEU A 270 43.93 -9.98 -77.06
N GLY A 271 42.74 -9.45 -77.33
CA GLY A 271 42.05 -9.64 -78.61
C GLY A 271 42.79 -9.01 -79.80
N GLN A 272 43.37 -7.83 -79.61
CA GLN A 272 44.19 -7.16 -80.64
C GLN A 272 45.52 -7.90 -80.91
N LEU A 273 46.13 -8.51 -79.90
CA LEU A 273 47.35 -9.32 -80.07
C LEU A 273 47.07 -10.69 -80.72
N GLY A 274 45.91 -11.30 -80.43
CA GLY A 274 45.47 -12.53 -81.09
C GLY A 274 45.15 -12.36 -82.58
N GLY A 275 44.64 -11.18 -82.98
CA GLY A 275 44.37 -10.85 -84.38
C GLY A 275 45.62 -10.65 -85.24
N LEU A 276 46.75 -10.30 -84.64
CA LEU A 276 48.03 -10.06 -85.34
C LEU A 276 48.83 -11.35 -85.60
N SER A 277 48.47 -12.47 -84.97
CA SER A 277 49.14 -13.76 -85.17
C SER A 277 48.50 -14.63 -86.26
N GLY A 278 47.39 -14.18 -86.88
CA GLY A 278 46.70 -14.84 -87.99
C GLY A 278 47.09 -14.35 -89.39
N LEU A 279 48.14 -13.52 -89.50
CA LEU A 279 48.57 -12.86 -90.74
C LEU A 279 50.03 -13.17 -91.15
N LEU A 280 50.62 -14.24 -90.60
CA LEU A 280 51.89 -14.84 -91.05
C LEU A 280 51.66 -16.31 -91.41
#